data_AF-A0A9N9SLP5-F1
#
_entry.id   AF-A0A9N9SLP5-F1
#
_cell.length_a   1.000
_cell.length_b   1.000
_cell.length_c   1.000
_cell.angle_alpha   90.00
_cell.angle_beta   90.00
_cell.angle_gamma   90.00
#
_symmetry.space_group_name_H-M   'P 1'
#
loop_
_entity.id
_entity.type
_entity.pdbx_description
1 polymer ?
#
loop_
_entity_poly.entity_id
_entity_poly.type
_entity_poly.pdbx_seq_one_letter_code
_entity_poly.pdbx_strand_id
1 'polypeptide(L)' 'MYPILPKGVTWLSLPALGYAIGWYLDKKETERLTLFRDKSALYGRVLKEGEKPTWP' A
#
# COMPACT_ATOMS: atom_id res chain seq x y z
N MET A 1 -35.55 -8.61 14.72
CA MET A 1 -34.45 -7.97 13.97
C MET A 1 -33.54 -9.09 13.46
N TYR A 2 -33.65 -9.44 12.18
CA TYR A 2 -32.81 -10.49 11.59
C TYR A 2 -31.35 -10.00 11.51
N PRO A 3 -30.34 -10.86 11.74
CA PRO A 3 -28.96 -10.48 11.49
C PRO A 3 -28.81 -10.17 10.00
N ILE A 4 -28.35 -8.96 9.69
CA ILE A 4 -28.19 -8.43 8.33
C ILE A 4 -27.08 -9.19 7.55
N LEU A 5 -26.28 -10.02 8.23
CA LEU A 5 -25.18 -10.79 7.66
C LEU A 5 -25.32 -12.31 7.95
N PRO A 6 -25.09 -13.19 6.96
CA PRO A 6 -24.96 -14.62 7.20
C PRO A 6 -23.80 -14.90 8.16
N LYS A 7 -23.99 -15.80 9.14
CA LYS A 7 -23.03 -16.08 10.23
C LYS A 7 -21.62 -16.48 9.77
N GLY A 8 -21.44 -16.91 8.52
CA GLY A 8 -20.13 -17.24 7.93
C GLY A 8 -19.38 -16.06 7.32
N VAL A 9 -20.06 -14.96 6.97
CA VAL A 9 -19.43 -13.79 6.31
C VAL A 9 -18.58 -12.99 7.29
N THR A 10 -18.97 -12.96 8.56
CA THR A 10 -18.24 -12.23 9.61
C THR A 10 -16.83 -12.79 9.82
N TRP A 11 -16.68 -14.12 9.80
CA TRP A 11 -15.38 -14.79 9.97
C TRP A 11 -14.41 -14.57 8.81
N LEU A 12 -14.90 -14.34 7.59
CA LEU A 12 -14.08 -13.98 6.44
C LEU A 12 -13.79 -12.46 6.40
N SER A 13 -14.75 -11.64 6.82
CA SER A 13 -14.63 -10.18 6.76
C SER A 13 -13.55 -9.64 7.69
N LEU A 14 -13.32 -10.27 8.84
CA LEU A 14 -12.33 -9.82 9.82
C LEU A 14 -10.88 -9.90 9.30
N PRO A 15 -10.40 -11.05 8.78
CA PRO A 15 -9.07 -11.10 8.18
C PRO A 15 -8.96 -10.25 6.91
N ALA A 16 -10.02 -10.14 6.11
CA ALA A 16 -10.02 -9.29 4.92
C ALA A 16 -9.86 -7.80 5.27
N LEU A 17 -10.57 -7.33 6.32
CA LEU A 17 -10.44 -5.97 6.82
C LEU A 17 -9.04 -5.73 7.40
N GLY A 18 -8.51 -6.69 8.18
CA GLY A 18 -7.15 -6.61 8.72
C GLY A 18 -6.09 -6.51 7.62
N TYR A 19 -6.23 -7.31 6.56
CA TYR A 19 -5.36 -7.23 5.38
C TYR A 19 -5.45 -5.87 4.69
N ALA A 20 -6.67 -5.37 4.44
CA ALA A 20 -6.86 -4.08 3.79
C ALA A 20 -6.24 -2.92 4.57
N ILE A 21 -6.40 -2.92 5.90
CA ILE A 21 -5.79 -1.93 6.79
C ILE A 21 -4.26 -2.06 6.78
N GLY A 22 -3.74 -3.28 6.91
CA GLY A 22 -2.29 -3.52 6.87
C GLY A 22 -1.66 -3.04 5.57
N TRP A 23 -2.26 -3.40 4.42
CA TRP A 23 -1.81 -2.95 3.10
C TRP A 23 -1.85 -1.42 2.94
N TYR A 24 -2.89 -0.78 3.48
CA TYR A 24 -2.99 0.68 3.45
C TYR A 24 -1.87 1.35 4.25
N LEU A 25 -1.58 0.85 5.45
CA LEU A 25 -0.49 1.36 6.29
C LEU A 25 0.88 1.15 5.64
N ASP A 26 1.10 -0.01 5.02
CA ASP A 26 2.37 -0.34 4.34
C ASP A 26 2.62 0.59 3.14
N LYS A 27 1.57 0.93 2.37
CA LYS A 27 1.66 1.96 1.33
C LYS A 27 2.04 3.32 1.88
N LYS A 28 1.42 3.74 2.99
CA LYS A 28 1.70 5.03 3.62
C LYS A 28 3.14 5.11 4.11
N GLU A 29 3.67 4.00 4.62
CA GLU A 29 5.08 3.95 5.02
C GLU A 29 6.01 3.98 3.81
N THR A 30 5.68 3.27 2.73
CA THR A 30 6.43 3.33 1.46
C THR A 30 6.50 4.75 0.90
N GLU A 31 5.40 5.51 0.96
CA GLU A 31 5.35 6.93 0.58
C GLU A 31 6.28 7.81 1.44
N ARG A 32 6.51 7.46 2.71
CA ARG A 32 7.45 8.17 3.60
C ARG A 32 8.91 7.81 3.29
N LEU A 33 9.16 6.61 2.76
CA LEU A 33 10.50 6.07 2.48
C LEU A 33 11.02 6.42 1.08
N THR A 34 10.56 7.51 0.47
CA THR A 34 10.97 7.90 -0.89
C THR A 34 12.22 8.78 -0.96
N LEU A 35 12.85 9.12 0.17
CA LEU A 35 13.97 10.08 0.21
C LEU A 35 15.19 9.65 -0.62
N PHE A 36 15.46 8.34 -0.67
CA PHE A 36 16.58 7.73 -1.38
C PHE A 36 16.19 7.14 -2.74
N ARG A 37 14.97 7.41 -3.19
CA ARG A 37 14.47 6.99 -4.49
C ARG A 37 15.28 7.64 -5.61
N ASP A 38 15.62 6.84 -6.63
CA ASP A 38 16.42 7.25 -7.79
C ASP A 38 17.80 7.84 -7.44
N LYS A 39 18.34 7.53 -6.25
CA LYS A 39 19.63 8.01 -5.74
C LYS A 39 20.61 6.89 -5.33
N SER A 40 20.22 5.63 -5.50
CA SER A 40 21.10 4.50 -5.19
C SER A 40 22.25 4.37 -6.19
N ALA A 41 23.35 3.73 -5.80
CA ALA A 41 24.51 3.55 -6.69
C ALA A 41 24.18 2.74 -7.96
N LEU A 42 23.20 1.83 -7.88
CA LEU A 42 22.79 0.96 -8.99
C LEU A 42 21.67 1.57 -9.86
N TYR A 43 20.72 2.27 -9.24
CA TYR A 43 19.50 2.78 -9.92
C TYR A 43 19.41 4.31 -9.91
N GLY A 44 20.49 5.00 -9.57
CA GLY A 44 20.56 6.45 -9.55
C GLY A 44 20.46 7.02 -10.96
N ARG A 45 19.46 7.85 -11.23
CA ARG A 45 19.28 8.47 -12.56
C ARG A 45 18.64 9.85 -12.48
N VAL A 46 18.89 10.66 -13.50
CA VAL A 46 18.19 11.94 -13.70
C VAL A 46 16.86 11.65 -14.40
N LEU A 47 15.75 12.03 -13.77
CA LEU A 47 14.42 11.93 -14.36
C LEU A 47 14.24 12.98 -15.46
N LYS A 48 13.58 12.61 -16.56
CA LYS A 48 13.18 13.59 -17.58
C LYS A 48 12.09 14.50 -17.03
N GLU A 49 11.97 15.70 -17.59
CA GLU A 49 10.90 16.64 -17.22
C GLU A 49 9.53 15.97 -17.39
N GLY A 50 8.76 15.88 -16.31
CA GLY A 50 7.45 15.24 -16.27
C GLY A 50 7.45 13.71 -16.10
N GLU A 51 8.61 13.05 -16.01
CA GLU A 51 8.70 11.61 -15.74
C GLU A 51 8.32 11.30 -14.29
N LYS A 52 7.44 10.31 -14.10
CA LYS A 52 7.09 9.85 -12.76
C LYS A 52 8.30 9.15 -12.13
N PRO A 53 8.48 9.28 -10.80
CA PRO A 53 9.52 8.55 -10.08
C PRO A 53 9.35 7.04 -10.24
N THR A 54 10.44 6.28 -10.05
CA THR A 54 10.42 4.83 -10.33
C THR A 54 9.46 4.04 -9.42
N TRP A 55 9.21 4.49 -8.18
CA TRP A 55 8.25 3.88 -7.26
C TRP A 55 7.85 4.84 -6.12
N PRO A 56 6.74 4.64 -5.39
CA PRO A 56 5.65 3.75 -5.75
C PRO A 56 5.07 4.12 -7.12
#